data_AF-A0A0K1ENZ2-F1
#
_entry.id   AF-A0A0K1ENZ2-F1
#
_cell.length_a   1.000
_cell.length_b   1.000
_cell.length_c   1.000
_cell.angle_alpha   90.00
_cell.angle_beta   90.00
_cell.angle_gamma   90.00
#
_symmetry.space_group_name_H-M   'P 1'
#
loop_
_entity.id
_entity.type
_entity.pdbx_description
1 polymer ?
#
loop_
_entity_poly.entity_id
_entity_poly.type
_entity_poly.pdbx_seq_one_letter_code
_entity_poly.pdbx_strand_id
1 'polypeptide(L)'
;MLKVHGVGLAVALLSMPILMGADGKGCGVVVVGEGDDGGGQSEPGNPGNGPISSCGTEFHIFGVYETHSNHSGADDHPEGEATIHIERPGSHVIALSSYEPVHWTVTMAPGVTLEKVILNGYHDQRADVPAGVPVESHDGTSGWLGAYGYAWPSSEGGSDTPALVGALEAAAGQEMTSFHGCYSSTSFVLHDDLSVAAGCDIDGGYALTGHVEEPSCGPGTPSCGPELHLLSVYESHGNHGWNHHPEGEASVHVERQGPVVLALSSYEPVYWKVTAAPGVTLEKVILNGYHDQRADVPPGVPVEIYDADQMLAACAYQWPGDDQGCDTQGLVSALESVAGRSLTSFHGCYQANTFVLHDDIGASSSCSAGASSTQSSYMGETCGD
;
A
#
# COMPACT_ATOMS: atom_id res chain seq x y z
N MET A 1 80.35 0.42 41.35
CA MET A 1 80.36 1.71 40.61
C MET A 1 79.25 1.66 39.59
N LEU A 2 78.40 2.68 39.62
CA LEU A 2 77.23 2.92 38.78
C LEU A 2 77.67 3.28 37.34
N LYS A 3 77.00 2.74 36.31
CA LYS A 3 76.54 3.55 35.17
C LYS A 3 75.54 2.78 34.28
N VAL A 4 74.41 3.45 34.12
CA VAL A 4 73.25 3.20 33.26
C VAL A 4 73.65 3.29 31.78
N HIS A 5 72.94 2.62 30.88
CA HIS A 5 72.26 3.18 29.69
C HIS A 5 71.42 2.08 29.01
N GLY A 6 70.14 2.37 28.80
CA GLY A 6 69.17 1.52 28.14
C GLY A 6 69.20 1.63 26.62
N VAL A 7 68.70 0.58 25.97
CA VAL A 7 68.34 0.47 24.55
C VAL A 7 67.10 -0.43 24.58
N GLY A 8 65.89 -0.05 24.16
CA GLY A 8 65.52 0.71 22.97
C GLY A 8 65.11 -0.27 21.87
N LEU A 9 64.03 -1.04 22.08
CA LEU A 9 63.50 -2.00 21.11
C LEU A 9 62.48 -1.30 20.20
N ALA A 10 62.80 -1.18 18.91
CA ALA A 10 61.91 -0.65 17.89
C ALA A 10 60.94 -1.74 17.42
N VAL A 11 59.63 -1.50 17.55
CA VAL A 11 58.56 -2.29 16.92
C VAL A 11 58.08 -1.51 15.71
N ALA A 12 58.15 -2.13 14.53
CA ALA A 12 57.57 -1.61 13.30
C ALA A 12 56.05 -1.82 13.32
N LEU A 13 55.30 -0.72 13.34
CA LEU A 13 53.85 -0.70 13.11
C LEU A 13 53.59 -0.69 11.60
N LEU A 14 52.94 -1.73 11.10
CA LEU A 14 52.32 -1.76 9.76
C LEU A 14 51.10 -0.84 9.78
N SER A 15 51.17 0.21 8.96
CA SER A 15 50.10 1.16 8.67
C SER A 15 49.01 0.51 7.80
N MET A 16 47.78 0.41 8.33
CA MET A 16 46.56 0.21 7.55
C MET A 16 46.03 1.57 7.07
N PRO A 17 45.51 1.71 5.84
CA PRO A 17 44.83 2.92 5.42
C PRO A 17 43.47 3.05 6.11
N ILE A 18 43.28 4.20 6.74
CA ILE A 18 41.99 4.70 7.23
C ILE A 18 41.16 5.09 6.00
N LEU A 19 40.08 4.36 5.71
CA LEU A 19 39.02 4.89 4.85
C LEU A 19 38.29 5.97 5.63
N MET A 20 38.44 7.21 5.17
CA MET A 20 37.63 8.34 5.61
C MET A 20 36.20 8.17 5.12
N GLY A 21 35.25 8.52 6.00
CA GLY A 21 33.82 8.33 5.82
C GLY A 21 33.26 9.11 4.63
N ALA A 22 32.31 8.48 3.94
CA ALA A 22 31.34 9.18 3.12
C ALA A 22 30.19 9.62 4.03
N ASP A 23 29.97 10.93 4.10
CA ASP A 23 28.78 11.55 4.68
C ASP A 23 27.56 11.15 3.85
N GLY A 24 26.86 10.10 4.27
CA GLY A 24 25.53 9.75 3.77
C GLY A 24 24.49 10.65 4.43
N LYS A 25 24.10 11.73 3.74
CA LYS A 25 22.95 12.55 4.12
C LYS A 25 21.68 11.70 3.96
N GLY A 26 21.10 11.25 5.07
CA GLY A 26 19.78 10.66 5.10
C GLY A 26 18.70 11.69 4.77
N CYS A 27 17.69 11.27 4.02
CA CYS A 27 16.47 12.05 3.81
C CYS A 27 15.70 12.09 5.13
N GLY A 28 15.67 13.26 5.77
CA GLY A 28 14.92 13.49 6.99
C GLY A 28 13.46 13.82 6.69
N VAL A 29 12.57 13.22 7.46
CA VAL A 29 11.17 13.61 7.60
C VAL A 29 11.10 15.05 8.11
N VAL A 30 10.50 15.95 7.34
CA VAL A 30 10.18 17.32 7.80
C VAL A 30 8.82 17.29 8.48
N VAL A 31 8.83 17.28 9.81
CA VAL A 31 7.65 17.61 10.62
C VAL A 31 7.49 19.13 10.62
N VAL A 32 6.41 19.63 10.04
CA VAL A 32 6.08 21.07 10.08
C VAL A 32 5.36 21.38 11.40
N GLY A 33 6.01 22.13 12.27
CA GLY A 33 5.40 22.79 13.42
C GLY A 33 5.51 24.31 13.27
N GLU A 34 4.40 25.02 13.51
CA GLU A 34 4.29 26.47 13.42
C GLU A 34 5.18 27.24 14.43
N GLY A 35 5.75 28.37 13.96
CA GLY A 35 5.90 29.60 14.76
C GLY A 35 7.30 30.03 15.19
N ASP A 36 7.88 30.98 14.43
CA ASP A 36 8.28 32.34 14.88
C ASP A 36 9.66 32.83 14.37
N ASP A 37 9.71 34.16 14.19
CA ASP A 37 10.55 34.99 13.35
C ASP A 37 12.06 35.05 13.68
N GLY A 38 12.88 35.14 12.63
CA GLY A 38 14.29 35.51 12.76
C GLY A 38 15.07 35.49 11.45
N GLY A 39 15.14 36.64 10.78
CA GLY A 39 15.73 36.79 9.44
C GLY A 39 17.24 36.52 9.32
N GLY A 40 17.60 35.98 8.16
CA GLY A 40 18.98 35.88 7.66
C GLY A 40 18.97 35.40 6.21
N GLN A 41 19.35 36.26 5.27
CA GLN A 41 19.44 35.96 3.85
C GLN A 41 20.55 34.95 3.55
N SER A 42 20.22 33.86 2.87
CA SER A 42 21.11 33.13 1.96
C SER A 42 20.28 32.44 0.89
N GLU A 43 20.62 32.68 -0.38
CA GLU A 43 19.94 32.17 -1.58
C GLU A 43 19.79 30.63 -1.56
N PRO A 44 18.63 30.07 -1.96
CA PRO A 44 18.48 28.62 -2.08
C PRO A 44 19.07 28.13 -3.41
N GLY A 45 20.19 27.42 -3.31
CA GLY A 45 20.71 26.57 -4.38
C GLY A 45 19.74 25.42 -4.64
N ASN A 46 19.36 25.29 -5.91
CA ASN A 46 18.54 24.22 -6.46
C ASN A 46 19.17 22.83 -6.17
N PRO A 47 18.54 21.95 -5.36
CA PRO A 47 18.92 20.55 -5.33
C PRO A 47 18.36 19.91 -6.60
N GLY A 48 19.24 19.47 -7.49
CA GLY A 48 18.82 18.85 -8.75
C GLY A 48 18.01 17.58 -8.51
N ASN A 49 16.74 17.62 -8.92
CA ASN A 49 15.96 16.44 -9.30
C ASN A 49 16.69 15.73 -10.44
N GLY A 50 17.46 14.70 -10.12
CA GLY A 50 17.77 13.67 -11.10
C GLY A 50 16.48 12.89 -11.40
N PRO A 51 16.20 12.51 -12.66
CA PRO A 51 15.03 11.70 -12.97
C PRO A 51 15.14 10.39 -12.21
N ILE A 52 14.14 10.09 -11.37
CA ILE A 52 13.94 8.75 -10.83
C ILE A 52 13.78 7.83 -12.04
N SER A 53 14.59 6.77 -12.09
CA SER A 53 14.58 5.80 -13.18
C SER A 53 13.20 5.14 -13.26
N SER A 54 12.40 5.46 -14.27
CA SER A 54 11.06 4.88 -14.46
C SER A 54 11.16 3.41 -14.86
N CYS A 55 10.46 2.54 -14.15
CA CYS A 55 10.33 1.13 -14.47
C CYS A 55 9.33 0.95 -15.61
N GLY A 56 9.78 1.15 -16.85
CA GLY A 56 8.91 0.99 -18.03
C GLY A 56 7.71 1.95 -18.03
N THR A 57 6.69 1.58 -18.81
CA THR A 57 5.39 2.25 -18.82
C THR A 57 4.50 1.61 -17.75
N GLU A 58 3.87 2.40 -16.90
CA GLU A 58 2.95 1.93 -15.86
C GLU A 58 1.51 1.95 -16.35
N PHE A 59 0.65 1.06 -15.82
CA PHE A 59 -0.76 0.99 -16.17
C PHE A 59 -1.66 1.21 -14.96
N HIS A 60 -2.45 2.28 -14.97
CA HIS A 60 -3.33 2.63 -13.85
C HIS A 60 -4.81 2.60 -14.26
N ILE A 61 -5.65 2.03 -13.42
CA ILE A 61 -7.10 1.95 -13.65
C ILE A 61 -7.81 2.82 -12.61
N PHE A 62 -8.62 3.76 -13.06
CA PHE A 62 -9.47 4.60 -12.22
C PHE A 62 -10.93 4.23 -12.44
N GLY A 63 -11.64 3.92 -11.37
CA GLY A 63 -12.96 3.34 -11.41
C GLY A 63 -13.99 4.11 -10.58
N VAL A 64 -15.13 4.45 -11.18
CA VAL A 64 -16.29 4.97 -10.44
C VAL A 64 -17.59 4.28 -10.84
N TYR A 65 -18.59 4.29 -9.97
CA TYR A 65 -19.96 3.97 -10.42
C TYR A 65 -20.57 5.21 -11.07
N GLU A 66 -20.47 6.34 -10.39
CA GLU A 66 -21.04 7.62 -10.79
C GLU A 66 -20.18 8.80 -10.32
N THR A 67 -20.48 9.99 -10.80
CA THR A 67 -19.91 11.26 -10.29
C THR A 67 -20.99 12.14 -9.64
N HIS A 68 -22.26 11.72 -9.74
CA HIS A 68 -23.43 12.40 -9.18
C HIS A 68 -24.63 11.45 -9.11
N SER A 69 -25.60 11.77 -8.24
CA SER A 69 -26.78 10.93 -8.04
C SER A 69 -28.06 11.41 -8.74
N ASN A 70 -27.96 12.38 -9.67
CA ASN A 70 -29.12 12.93 -10.39
C ASN A 70 -29.48 12.16 -11.68
N HIS A 71 -29.40 10.84 -11.65
CA HIS A 71 -29.87 9.95 -12.72
C HIS A 71 -31.22 9.31 -12.30
N SER A 72 -32.13 9.03 -13.25
CA SER A 72 -33.47 8.52 -12.91
C SER A 72 -34.02 7.49 -13.89
N GLY A 73 -34.33 6.29 -13.39
CA GLY A 73 -34.87 5.21 -14.22
C GLY A 73 -33.84 4.67 -15.22
N ALA A 74 -34.32 4.07 -16.32
CA ALA A 74 -33.48 3.38 -17.29
C ALA A 74 -33.03 4.25 -18.49
N ASP A 75 -33.55 5.48 -18.59
CA ASP A 75 -33.40 6.32 -19.79
C ASP A 75 -32.76 7.70 -19.49
N ASP A 76 -32.61 8.08 -18.22
CA ASP A 76 -32.08 9.40 -17.81
C ASP A 76 -30.75 9.23 -17.07
N HIS A 77 -29.69 9.24 -17.87
CA HIS A 77 -28.30 9.14 -17.44
C HIS A 77 -27.60 10.44 -17.88
N PRO A 78 -27.78 11.56 -17.14
CA PRO A 78 -27.05 12.77 -17.45
C PRO A 78 -25.56 12.51 -17.22
N GLU A 79 -24.75 13.13 -18.07
CA GLU A 79 -23.32 13.02 -17.97
C GLU A 79 -22.81 13.88 -16.82
N GLY A 80 -21.95 13.26 -16.01
CA GLY A 80 -21.22 13.96 -14.97
C GLY A 80 -19.76 14.17 -15.34
N GLU A 81 -18.99 14.74 -14.42
CA GLU A 81 -17.64 15.24 -14.68
C GLU A 81 -16.66 14.66 -13.65
N ALA A 82 -15.49 14.22 -14.11
CA ALA A 82 -14.40 13.79 -13.23
C ALA A 82 -13.03 14.24 -13.74
N THR A 83 -12.12 14.55 -12.84
CA THR A 83 -10.75 14.96 -13.18
C THR A 83 -9.71 13.95 -12.73
N ILE A 84 -8.74 13.62 -13.60
CA ILE A 84 -7.55 12.85 -13.26
C ILE A 84 -6.34 13.77 -13.31
N HIS A 85 -5.55 13.79 -12.24
CA HIS A 85 -4.25 14.44 -12.20
C HIS A 85 -3.15 13.41 -11.90
N ILE A 86 -2.09 13.38 -12.72
CA ILE A 86 -0.96 12.48 -12.51
C ILE A 86 0.27 13.31 -12.15
N GLU A 87 0.83 13.07 -10.97
CA GLU A 87 2.07 13.69 -10.48
C GLU A 87 3.28 12.76 -10.63
N ARG A 88 3.04 11.45 -10.69
CA ARG A 88 4.07 10.43 -10.82
C ARG A 88 4.89 10.60 -12.10
N PRO A 89 6.21 10.87 -12.03
CA PRO A 89 7.05 10.97 -13.21
C PRO A 89 7.22 9.62 -13.90
N GLY A 90 7.16 9.59 -15.22
CA GLY A 90 7.27 8.33 -15.96
C GLY A 90 6.40 8.31 -17.20
N SER A 91 6.27 7.12 -17.78
CA SER A 91 5.36 6.85 -18.89
C SER A 91 4.17 6.07 -18.34
N HIS A 92 2.95 6.45 -18.73
CA HIS A 92 1.72 5.87 -18.19
C HIS A 92 0.75 5.51 -19.31
N VAL A 93 0.03 4.40 -19.14
CA VAL A 93 -1.28 4.16 -19.72
C VAL A 93 -2.29 4.28 -18.60
N ILE A 94 -3.45 4.86 -18.87
CA ILE A 94 -4.54 4.86 -17.90
C ILE A 94 -5.82 4.28 -18.50
N ALA A 95 -6.60 3.59 -17.68
CA ALA A 95 -7.97 3.23 -17.99
C ALA A 95 -8.94 3.98 -17.07
N LEU A 96 -10.02 4.52 -17.65
CA LEU A 96 -11.06 5.25 -16.93
C LEU A 96 -12.35 4.47 -17.09
N SER A 97 -12.85 3.91 -15.99
CA SER A 97 -14.02 3.05 -15.99
C SER A 97 -15.18 3.70 -15.24
N SER A 98 -16.37 3.76 -15.84
CA SER A 98 -17.60 4.15 -15.14
C SER A 98 -18.81 3.30 -15.50
N TYR A 99 -19.79 3.21 -14.60
CA TYR A 99 -21.12 2.73 -14.97
C TYR A 99 -21.88 3.84 -15.70
N GLU A 100 -22.11 4.97 -15.01
CA GLU A 100 -22.78 6.16 -15.52
C GLU A 100 -21.92 6.90 -16.57
N PRO A 101 -22.51 7.76 -17.43
CA PRO A 101 -21.74 8.56 -18.38
C PRO A 101 -20.87 9.59 -17.65
N VAL A 102 -19.58 9.62 -17.97
CA VAL A 102 -18.63 10.57 -17.40
C VAL A 102 -17.82 11.25 -18.50
N HIS A 103 -17.72 12.57 -18.40
CA HIS A 103 -16.72 13.38 -19.08
C HIS A 103 -15.48 13.47 -18.17
N TRP A 104 -14.39 12.84 -18.62
CA TRP A 104 -13.12 12.82 -17.92
C TRP A 104 -12.21 13.94 -18.40
N THR A 105 -11.59 14.68 -17.49
CA THR A 105 -10.52 15.64 -17.81
C THR A 105 -9.19 15.12 -17.27
N VAL A 106 -8.20 14.90 -18.14
CA VAL A 106 -6.90 14.36 -17.75
C VAL A 106 -5.83 15.45 -17.80
N THR A 107 -5.13 15.63 -16.68
CA THR A 107 -4.03 16.59 -16.51
C THR A 107 -2.82 15.92 -15.88
N MET A 108 -1.64 16.53 -16.04
CA MET A 108 -0.38 15.91 -15.61
C MET A 108 0.62 16.96 -15.12
N ALA A 109 1.46 16.58 -14.16
CA ALA A 109 2.61 17.35 -13.71
C ALA A 109 3.76 17.32 -14.73
N PRO A 110 4.77 18.21 -14.61
CA PRO A 110 5.99 18.13 -15.40
C PRO A 110 6.74 16.80 -15.19
N GLY A 111 7.20 16.16 -16.27
CA GLY A 111 7.92 14.89 -16.21
C GLY A 111 7.05 13.65 -16.40
N VAL A 112 5.73 13.83 -16.53
CA VAL A 112 4.78 12.76 -16.85
C VAL A 112 4.56 12.66 -18.36
N THR A 113 4.58 11.44 -18.88
CA THR A 113 4.23 11.10 -20.26
C THR A 113 3.03 10.17 -20.25
N LEU A 114 1.94 10.56 -20.92
CA LEU A 114 0.77 9.70 -21.07
C LEU A 114 0.77 9.11 -22.49
N GLU A 115 0.86 7.79 -22.57
CA GLU A 115 0.98 7.05 -23.83
C GLU A 115 -0.37 6.69 -24.43
N LYS A 116 -1.39 6.44 -23.59
CA LYS A 116 -2.73 6.03 -24.00
C LYS A 116 -3.74 6.24 -22.88
N VAL A 117 -4.98 6.56 -23.26
CA VAL A 117 -6.16 6.48 -22.39
C VAL A 117 -7.11 5.43 -22.94
N ILE A 118 -7.59 4.55 -22.06
CA ILE A 118 -8.63 3.56 -22.37
C ILE A 118 -9.89 4.00 -21.63
N LEU A 119 -11.00 4.17 -22.33
CA LEU A 119 -12.30 4.41 -21.72
C LEU A 119 -13.08 3.10 -21.66
N ASN A 120 -13.65 2.81 -20.50
CA ASN A 120 -14.55 1.69 -20.31
C ASN A 120 -15.85 2.14 -19.63
N GLY A 121 -17.00 1.65 -20.07
CA GLY A 121 -18.21 1.87 -19.29
C GLY A 121 -19.48 1.33 -19.89
N TYR A 122 -20.47 1.09 -19.03
CA TYR A 122 -21.77 0.60 -19.50
C TYR A 122 -22.47 1.64 -20.37
N HIS A 123 -22.36 2.91 -19.99
CA HIS A 123 -22.77 4.07 -20.79
C HIS A 123 -21.57 4.72 -21.49
N ASP A 124 -21.85 5.54 -22.50
CA ASP A 124 -20.83 6.25 -23.29
C ASP A 124 -19.96 7.14 -22.39
N GLN A 125 -18.65 7.07 -22.60
CA GLN A 125 -17.66 7.88 -21.85
C GLN A 125 -17.03 8.90 -22.79
N ARG A 126 -16.56 10.03 -22.24
CA ARG A 126 -15.78 11.02 -22.99
C ARG A 126 -14.55 11.43 -22.22
N ALA A 127 -13.49 11.82 -22.92
CA ALA A 127 -12.31 12.35 -22.27
C ALA A 127 -11.67 13.52 -23.02
N ASP A 128 -11.34 14.57 -22.28
CA ASP A 128 -10.39 15.60 -22.67
C ASP A 128 -8.99 15.19 -22.20
N VAL A 129 -8.16 14.78 -23.15
CA VAL A 129 -6.79 14.32 -22.91
C VAL A 129 -5.76 15.27 -23.52
N PRO A 130 -4.51 15.27 -23.02
CA PRO A 130 -3.42 16.04 -23.61
C PRO A 130 -3.26 15.79 -25.12
N ALA A 131 -2.90 16.82 -25.86
CA ALA A 131 -2.81 16.74 -27.32
C ALA A 131 -1.81 15.66 -27.78
N GLY A 132 -2.27 14.77 -28.66
CA GLY A 132 -1.46 13.69 -29.22
C GLY A 132 -1.54 12.37 -28.46
N VAL A 133 -2.22 12.33 -27.30
CA VAL A 133 -2.49 11.08 -26.58
C VAL A 133 -3.64 10.32 -27.27
N PRO A 134 -3.44 9.06 -27.68
CA PRO A 134 -4.50 8.24 -28.24
C PRO A 134 -5.53 7.87 -27.17
N VAL A 135 -6.82 7.89 -27.56
CA VAL A 135 -7.95 7.42 -26.75
C VAL A 135 -8.55 6.19 -27.42
N GLU A 136 -8.69 5.11 -26.67
CA GLU A 136 -9.37 3.87 -27.07
C GLU A 136 -10.65 3.72 -26.26
N SER A 137 -11.80 3.68 -26.93
CA SER A 137 -13.10 3.57 -26.25
C SER A 137 -13.67 2.17 -26.34
N HIS A 138 -14.04 1.63 -25.18
CA HIS A 138 -14.81 0.42 -24.96
C HIS A 138 -15.99 0.75 -24.06
N ASP A 139 -16.92 1.55 -24.56
CA ASP A 139 -18.05 2.04 -23.79
C ASP A 139 -19.38 1.84 -24.53
N GLY A 140 -20.46 2.01 -23.79
CA GLY A 140 -21.82 1.94 -24.30
C GLY A 140 -22.33 0.52 -24.58
N THR A 141 -23.58 0.47 -25.04
CA THR A 141 -24.39 -0.76 -25.19
C THR A 141 -23.83 -1.81 -26.15
N SER A 142 -22.75 -1.52 -26.90
CA SER A 142 -22.21 -2.39 -27.94
C SER A 142 -20.74 -2.78 -27.79
N GLY A 143 -20.01 -2.29 -26.78
CA GLY A 143 -18.54 -2.40 -26.81
C GLY A 143 -17.78 -2.44 -25.49
N TRP A 144 -18.43 -2.44 -24.33
CA TRP A 144 -17.74 -2.41 -23.04
C TRP A 144 -17.02 -3.72 -22.66
N LEU A 145 -15.88 -3.62 -21.96
CA LEU A 145 -14.94 -4.71 -21.68
C LEU A 145 -15.38 -5.65 -20.52
N GLY A 146 -16.69 -5.79 -20.28
CA GLY A 146 -17.22 -6.47 -19.11
C GLY A 146 -17.46 -5.50 -17.94
N ALA A 147 -17.77 -6.02 -16.74
CA ALA A 147 -18.27 -5.27 -15.57
C ALA A 147 -17.57 -3.91 -15.33
N TYR A 148 -18.29 -2.92 -14.79
CA TYR A 148 -17.66 -1.71 -14.25
C TYR A 148 -16.94 -2.08 -12.95
N GLY A 149 -15.82 -1.44 -12.67
CA GLY A 149 -15.06 -1.60 -11.44
C GLY A 149 -14.96 -0.27 -10.71
N TYR A 150 -15.47 -0.19 -9.48
CA TYR A 150 -15.26 0.93 -8.57
C TYR A 150 -14.81 0.48 -7.18
N ALA A 151 -14.74 -0.83 -6.96
CA ALA A 151 -14.38 -1.45 -5.69
C ALA A 151 -13.38 -2.57 -5.94
N TRP A 152 -12.30 -2.62 -5.17
CA TRP A 152 -11.36 -3.73 -5.19
C TRP A 152 -11.59 -4.71 -4.03
N PRO A 153 -11.48 -6.04 -4.25
CA PRO A 153 -11.51 -6.71 -5.55
C PRO A 153 -12.94 -6.78 -6.12
N SER A 154 -13.98 -6.46 -5.34
CA SER A 154 -15.35 -6.42 -5.83
C SER A 154 -16.26 -5.69 -4.87
N SER A 155 -17.47 -5.37 -5.31
CA SER A 155 -18.57 -4.92 -4.46
C SER A 155 -19.76 -5.89 -4.55
N GLU A 156 -20.48 -6.04 -3.43
CA GLU A 156 -21.81 -6.66 -3.48
C GLU A 156 -22.71 -5.85 -4.43
N GLY A 157 -23.26 -6.52 -5.45
CA GLY A 157 -24.14 -5.87 -6.43
C GLY A 157 -23.62 -5.78 -7.87
N GLY A 158 -22.41 -6.27 -8.16
CA GLY A 158 -22.07 -6.68 -9.55
C GLY A 158 -20.82 -6.08 -10.18
N SER A 159 -19.89 -5.48 -9.43
CA SER A 159 -18.57 -5.18 -9.98
C SER A 159 -17.67 -6.43 -9.91
N ASP A 160 -17.39 -7.05 -11.06
CA ASP A 160 -16.33 -8.05 -11.20
C ASP A 160 -15.05 -7.34 -11.65
N THR A 161 -14.43 -6.63 -10.70
CA THR A 161 -13.24 -5.82 -10.97
C THR A 161 -12.08 -6.67 -11.50
N PRO A 162 -11.78 -7.90 -11.02
CA PRO A 162 -10.78 -8.78 -11.61
C PRO A 162 -11.02 -9.09 -13.08
N ALA A 163 -12.26 -9.38 -13.48
CA ALA A 163 -12.57 -9.62 -14.89
C ALA A 163 -12.36 -8.36 -15.75
N LEU A 164 -12.73 -7.18 -15.22
CA LEU A 164 -12.47 -5.89 -15.86
C LEU A 164 -10.95 -5.66 -16.01
N VAL A 165 -10.17 -5.88 -14.96
CA VAL A 165 -8.71 -5.71 -14.98
C VAL A 165 -8.10 -6.58 -16.06
N GLY A 166 -8.40 -7.88 -16.10
CA GLY A 166 -7.85 -8.76 -17.14
C GLY A 166 -8.22 -8.33 -18.57
N ALA A 167 -9.41 -7.76 -18.78
CA ALA A 167 -9.80 -7.23 -20.09
C ALA A 167 -9.08 -5.92 -20.44
N LEU A 168 -8.90 -5.05 -19.45
CA LEU A 168 -8.18 -3.78 -19.59
C LEU A 168 -6.68 -3.99 -19.79
N GLU A 169 -6.07 -4.97 -19.13
CA GLU A 169 -4.68 -5.39 -19.36
C GLU A 169 -4.50 -5.92 -20.79
N ALA A 170 -5.44 -6.72 -21.28
CA ALA A 170 -5.42 -7.18 -22.67
C ALA A 170 -5.52 -6.03 -23.68
N ALA A 171 -6.31 -4.99 -23.36
CA ALA A 171 -6.43 -3.78 -24.18
C ALA A 171 -5.21 -2.85 -24.07
N ALA A 172 -4.56 -2.79 -22.90
CA ALA A 172 -3.35 -2.03 -22.66
C ALA A 172 -2.10 -2.73 -23.25
N GLY A 173 -2.11 -4.06 -23.30
CA GLY A 173 -0.96 -4.88 -23.69
C GLY A 173 0.09 -5.01 -22.59
N GLN A 174 -0.27 -4.73 -21.34
CA GLN A 174 0.60 -4.79 -20.16
C GLN A 174 -0.24 -5.03 -18.89
N GLU A 175 0.40 -5.57 -17.86
CA GLU A 175 -0.21 -5.81 -16.54
C GLU A 175 -0.48 -4.49 -15.81
N MET A 176 -1.49 -4.49 -14.96
CA MET A 176 -1.94 -3.32 -14.22
C MET A 176 -0.99 -3.00 -13.07
N THR A 177 -0.40 -1.81 -13.08
CA THR A 177 0.38 -1.28 -11.95
C THR A 177 -0.52 -0.87 -10.77
N SER A 178 -1.69 -0.26 -11.02
CA SER A 178 -2.61 0.02 -9.92
C SER A 178 -4.06 0.16 -10.34
N PHE A 179 -4.96 -0.12 -9.40
CA PHE A 179 -6.38 0.16 -9.43
C PHE A 179 -6.74 1.16 -8.33
N HIS A 180 -7.59 2.13 -8.65
CA HIS A 180 -8.14 3.09 -7.70
C HIS A 180 -9.62 3.28 -7.98
N GLY A 181 -10.46 2.89 -7.02
CA GLY A 181 -11.90 2.85 -7.19
C GLY A 181 -12.64 3.58 -6.07
N CYS A 182 -13.69 4.32 -6.41
CA CYS A 182 -14.67 4.80 -5.45
C CYS A 182 -16.05 4.83 -6.09
N TYR A 183 -17.11 4.44 -5.36
CA TYR A 183 -18.47 4.42 -5.90
C TYR A 183 -18.86 5.77 -6.51
N SER A 184 -18.72 6.86 -5.76
CA SER A 184 -19.00 8.22 -6.22
C SER A 184 -17.78 9.10 -6.02
N SER A 185 -17.12 9.52 -7.11
CA SER A 185 -15.95 10.40 -7.05
C SER A 185 -15.93 11.38 -8.21
N THR A 186 -15.48 12.60 -7.95
CA THR A 186 -15.32 13.66 -8.97
C THR A 186 -13.86 13.95 -9.31
N SER A 187 -12.90 13.35 -8.60
CA SER A 187 -11.48 13.56 -8.88
C SER A 187 -10.59 12.45 -8.36
N PHE A 188 -9.44 12.26 -9.02
CA PHE A 188 -8.32 11.45 -8.55
C PHE A 188 -7.01 12.20 -8.82
N VAL A 189 -6.10 12.16 -7.85
CA VAL A 189 -4.72 12.64 -7.96
C VAL A 189 -3.80 11.46 -7.66
N LEU A 190 -3.06 11.00 -8.66
CA LEU A 190 -2.03 9.98 -8.51
C LEU A 190 -0.70 10.65 -8.14
N HIS A 191 -0.29 10.47 -6.89
CA HIS A 191 0.96 11.00 -6.36
C HIS A 191 2.18 10.20 -6.84
N ASP A 192 3.36 10.75 -6.62
CA ASP A 192 4.62 10.14 -7.05
C ASP A 192 4.95 8.82 -6.34
N ASP A 193 4.32 8.54 -5.21
CA ASP A 193 4.48 7.34 -4.40
C ASP A 193 3.40 6.26 -4.65
N LEU A 194 2.62 6.38 -5.72
CA LEU A 194 1.47 5.52 -6.07
C LEU A 194 0.27 5.65 -5.12
N SER A 195 0.33 6.53 -4.11
CA SER A 195 -0.85 6.89 -3.33
C SER A 195 -1.80 7.74 -4.16
N VAL A 196 -3.09 7.69 -3.81
CA VAL A 196 -4.14 8.45 -4.51
C VAL A 196 -4.99 9.25 -3.54
N ALA A 197 -5.07 10.56 -3.78
CA ALA A 197 -6.12 11.39 -3.22
C ALA A 197 -7.33 11.39 -4.16
N ALA A 198 -8.53 11.16 -3.63
CA ALA A 198 -9.75 11.12 -4.43
C ALA A 198 -10.84 12.03 -3.84
N GLY A 199 -11.64 12.65 -4.71
CA GLY A 199 -12.88 13.34 -4.36
C GLY A 199 -14.03 12.36 -4.08
N CYS A 200 -13.73 11.29 -3.35
CA CYS A 200 -14.66 10.22 -3.02
C CYS A 200 -15.69 10.70 -1.98
N ASP A 201 -16.97 10.38 -2.18
CA ASP A 201 -18.05 10.76 -1.26
C ASP A 201 -18.07 9.85 -0.01
N ILE A 202 -17.07 10.05 0.85
CA ILE A 202 -16.94 9.34 2.13
C ILE A 202 -18.08 9.70 3.09
N ASP A 203 -18.58 10.93 3.03
CA ASP A 203 -19.72 11.39 3.84
C ASP A 203 -21.02 10.66 3.45
N GLY A 204 -21.14 10.26 2.17
CA GLY A 204 -22.17 9.36 1.65
C GLY A 204 -22.02 7.90 2.06
N GLY A 205 -20.93 7.54 2.77
CA GLY A 205 -20.64 6.19 3.24
C GLY A 205 -19.88 5.33 2.23
N TYR A 206 -19.32 5.92 1.19
CA TYR A 206 -18.48 5.20 0.23
C TYR A 206 -17.03 5.14 0.69
N ALA A 207 -16.27 4.18 0.17
CA ALA A 207 -14.85 4.01 0.46
C ALA A 207 -14.02 4.21 -0.81
N LEU A 208 -12.88 4.87 -0.66
CA LEU A 208 -11.80 4.75 -1.63
C LEU A 208 -11.17 3.37 -1.43
N THR A 209 -11.16 2.58 -2.49
CA THR A 209 -10.54 1.26 -2.53
C THR A 209 -9.44 1.28 -3.59
N GLY A 210 -8.47 0.39 -3.47
CA GLY A 210 -7.42 0.31 -4.45
C GLY A 210 -6.65 -0.98 -4.42
N HIS A 211 -5.74 -1.09 -5.36
CA HIS A 211 -4.72 -2.10 -5.42
C HIS A 211 -3.51 -1.47 -6.10
N VAL A 212 -2.31 -1.75 -5.62
CA VAL A 212 -1.08 -1.42 -6.34
C VAL A 212 -0.32 -2.72 -6.49
N GLU A 213 -0.04 -3.09 -7.73
CA GLU A 213 0.99 -4.08 -8.05
C GLU A 213 2.34 -3.36 -7.99
N GLU A 214 3.27 -3.91 -7.21
CA GLU A 214 4.62 -3.37 -7.14
C GLU A 214 5.28 -3.55 -8.52
N PRO A 215 5.69 -2.47 -9.22
CA PRO A 215 6.22 -2.60 -10.57
C PRO A 215 7.49 -3.47 -10.56
N SER A 216 7.43 -4.59 -11.28
CA SER A 216 8.56 -5.52 -11.45
C SER A 216 9.63 -4.90 -12.36
N CYS A 217 10.44 -4.01 -11.83
CA CYS A 217 11.62 -3.52 -12.53
C CYS A 217 12.59 -4.72 -12.70
N GLY A 218 12.89 -5.09 -13.95
CA GLY A 218 13.76 -6.24 -14.28
C GLY A 218 15.13 -6.25 -13.57
N PRO A 219 15.94 -7.31 -13.72
CA PRO A 219 17.04 -7.65 -12.83
C PRO A 219 18.07 -6.51 -12.75
N GLY A 220 18.00 -5.76 -11.66
CA GLY A 220 18.68 -4.49 -11.47
C GLY A 220 18.11 -3.76 -10.26
N THR A 221 18.19 -4.41 -9.10
CA THR A 221 17.87 -3.90 -7.75
C THR A 221 16.96 -2.67 -7.73
N PRO A 222 15.64 -2.81 -7.94
CA PRO A 222 14.73 -1.76 -7.55
C PRO A 222 14.91 -1.53 -6.05
N SER A 223 15.13 -0.28 -5.64
CA SER A 223 14.96 0.10 -4.24
C SER A 223 13.47 0.11 -3.97
N CYS A 224 12.86 -1.07 -3.89
CA CYS A 224 11.51 -1.22 -3.39
C CYS A 224 11.52 -0.64 -1.98
N GLY A 225 10.60 0.28 -1.73
CA GLY A 225 10.43 0.79 -0.38
C GLY A 225 10.05 -0.34 0.58
N PRO A 226 9.78 -0.01 1.84
CA PRO A 226 9.33 -0.97 2.84
C PRO A 226 8.16 -1.85 2.41
N GLU A 227 8.22 -3.16 2.64
CA GLU A 227 7.08 -4.03 2.35
C GLU A 227 6.05 -3.99 3.48
N LEU A 228 4.76 -3.95 3.16
CA LEU A 228 3.67 -3.98 4.16
C LEU A 228 3.14 -5.40 4.30
N HIS A 229 3.38 -6.02 5.45
CA HIS A 229 2.87 -7.36 5.75
C HIS A 229 1.88 -7.32 6.90
N LEU A 230 0.68 -7.88 6.71
CA LEU A 230 -0.33 -8.06 7.74
C LEU A 230 -0.34 -9.50 8.24
N LEU A 231 0.00 -9.69 9.52
CA LEU A 231 -0.23 -10.94 10.24
C LEU A 231 -1.40 -10.75 11.19
N SER A 232 -2.39 -11.62 11.14
CA SER A 232 -3.62 -11.35 11.87
C SER A 232 -4.31 -12.60 12.40
N VAL A 233 -4.97 -12.44 13.53
CA VAL A 233 -5.77 -13.48 14.16
C VAL A 233 -7.13 -12.99 14.59
N TYR A 234 -8.05 -13.90 14.90
CA TYR A 234 -9.19 -13.55 15.76
C TYR A 234 -8.72 -13.55 17.22
N GLU A 235 -7.99 -14.59 17.62
CA GLU A 235 -7.49 -14.77 18.97
C GLU A 235 -6.14 -15.52 19.02
N SER A 236 -5.38 -15.35 20.11
CA SER A 236 -4.21 -16.19 20.37
C SER A 236 -4.52 -17.42 21.25
N HIS A 237 -5.71 -17.46 21.85
CA HIS A 237 -6.24 -18.58 22.62
C HIS A 237 -7.77 -18.58 22.74
N GLY A 238 -8.36 -19.75 22.98
CA GLY A 238 -9.81 -19.91 23.19
C GLY A 238 -10.32 -19.62 24.61
N ASN A 239 -9.51 -19.06 25.51
CA ASN A 239 -9.95 -18.72 26.87
C ASN A 239 -10.54 -17.30 26.93
N HIS A 240 -11.63 -17.04 26.21
CA HIS A 240 -12.34 -15.76 26.22
C HIS A 240 -13.86 -16.00 26.24
N GLY A 241 -14.64 -14.93 26.40
CA GLY A 241 -16.10 -14.97 26.38
C GLY A 241 -16.70 -13.57 26.55
N TRP A 242 -18.02 -13.47 26.50
CA TRP A 242 -18.77 -12.20 26.35
C TRP A 242 -18.34 -11.00 27.20
N ASN A 243 -17.85 -11.20 28.44
CA ASN A 243 -17.34 -10.13 29.31
C ASN A 243 -15.95 -10.48 29.88
N HIS A 244 -15.21 -11.35 29.19
CA HIS A 244 -13.95 -11.87 29.65
C HIS A 244 -12.99 -12.03 28.46
N HIS A 245 -12.13 -11.04 28.31
CA HIS A 245 -11.13 -10.95 27.25
C HIS A 245 -9.76 -10.91 27.92
N PRO A 246 -9.25 -12.03 28.47
CA PRO A 246 -7.92 -12.02 29.01
C PRO A 246 -6.92 -11.91 27.87
N GLU A 247 -5.87 -11.14 28.09
CA GLU A 247 -4.81 -10.99 27.12
C GLU A 247 -4.08 -12.31 26.89
N GLY A 248 -4.00 -12.71 25.62
CA GLY A 248 -3.15 -13.80 25.19
C GLY A 248 -1.82 -13.32 24.63
N GLU A 249 -0.90 -14.24 24.39
CA GLU A 249 0.41 -13.92 23.83
C GLU A 249 0.58 -14.53 22.44
N ALA A 250 1.21 -13.79 21.52
CA ALA A 250 1.62 -14.29 20.21
C ALA A 250 3.08 -13.91 19.93
N SER A 251 3.84 -14.84 19.35
CA SER A 251 5.23 -14.58 18.94
C SER A 251 5.32 -14.42 17.42
N VAL A 252 6.05 -13.42 16.97
CA VAL A 252 6.30 -13.14 15.55
C VAL A 252 7.80 -13.12 15.30
N HIS A 253 8.26 -13.92 14.35
CA HIS A 253 9.63 -13.88 13.84
C HIS A 253 9.64 -13.42 12.39
N VAL A 254 10.43 -12.40 12.06
CA VAL A 254 10.56 -11.88 10.70
C VAL A 254 11.92 -12.28 10.13
N GLU A 255 11.91 -13.00 9.01
CA GLU A 255 13.09 -13.41 8.25
C GLU A 255 13.27 -12.59 6.96
N ARG A 256 12.19 -11.92 6.49
CA ARG A 256 12.15 -11.11 5.27
C ARG A 256 13.19 -10.00 5.29
N GLN A 257 14.15 -10.11 4.37
CA GLN A 257 15.19 -9.11 4.17
C GLN A 257 14.63 -7.82 3.58
N GLY A 258 15.33 -6.71 3.84
CA GLY A 258 14.91 -5.38 3.39
C GLY A 258 14.07 -4.62 4.42
N PRO A 259 13.59 -3.42 4.05
CA PRO A 259 12.73 -2.61 4.91
C PRO A 259 11.32 -3.22 4.98
N VAL A 260 10.75 -3.30 6.18
CA VAL A 260 9.46 -3.95 6.46
C VAL A 260 8.61 -3.08 7.38
N VAL A 261 7.38 -2.84 6.98
CA VAL A 261 6.27 -2.38 7.82
C VAL A 261 5.44 -3.60 8.21
N LEU A 262 5.38 -3.89 9.50
CA LEU A 262 4.66 -5.05 10.01
C LEU A 262 3.35 -4.61 10.68
N ALA A 263 2.21 -4.97 10.09
CA ALA A 263 0.91 -4.82 10.70
C ALA A 263 0.51 -6.10 11.45
N LEU A 264 0.05 -5.95 12.69
CA LEU A 264 -0.43 -7.04 13.54
C LEU A 264 -1.87 -6.73 13.96
N SER A 265 -2.80 -7.65 13.69
CA SER A 265 -4.20 -7.45 14.02
C SER A 265 -4.81 -8.59 14.83
N SER A 266 -5.69 -8.27 15.78
CA SER A 266 -6.48 -9.25 16.53
C SER A 266 -7.85 -8.72 16.95
N TYR A 267 -8.85 -9.58 17.03
CA TYR A 267 -10.11 -9.23 17.70
C TYR A 267 -9.92 -9.23 19.22
N GLU A 268 -9.45 -10.34 19.78
CA GLU A 268 -9.14 -10.48 21.21
C GLU A 268 -7.85 -9.72 21.59
N PRO A 269 -7.65 -9.33 22.87
CA PRO A 269 -6.44 -8.65 23.30
C PRO A 269 -5.22 -9.56 23.14
N VAL A 270 -4.18 -9.07 22.47
CA VAL A 270 -2.94 -9.83 22.24
C VAL A 270 -1.73 -9.00 22.61
N TYR A 271 -0.81 -9.63 23.34
CA TYR A 271 0.54 -9.18 23.54
C TYR A 271 1.49 -9.86 22.55
N TRP A 272 1.97 -9.08 21.59
CA TRP A 272 2.81 -9.50 20.48
C TRP A 272 4.29 -9.41 20.85
N LYS A 273 5.04 -10.50 20.68
CA LYS A 273 6.50 -10.53 20.86
C LYS A 273 7.17 -10.61 19.49
N VAL A 274 7.68 -9.49 19.01
CA VAL A 274 8.26 -9.36 17.67
C VAL A 274 9.77 -9.49 17.74
N THR A 275 10.30 -10.37 16.89
CA THR A 275 11.74 -10.56 16.69
C THR A 275 12.06 -10.54 15.21
N ALA A 276 13.29 -10.17 14.87
CA ALA A 276 13.75 -10.08 13.49
C ALA A 276 15.09 -10.80 13.32
N ALA A 277 15.28 -11.49 12.21
CA ALA A 277 16.54 -12.12 11.83
C ALA A 277 17.61 -11.04 11.52
N PRO A 278 18.91 -11.38 11.58
CA PRO A 278 19.95 -10.45 11.14
C PRO A 278 19.74 -10.01 9.69
N GLY A 279 19.87 -8.70 9.43
CA GLY A 279 19.69 -8.11 8.10
C GLY A 279 18.28 -7.58 7.82
N VAL A 280 17.29 -7.97 8.62
CA VAL A 280 15.92 -7.43 8.55
C VAL A 280 15.89 -5.99 9.08
N THR A 281 15.22 -5.11 8.34
CA THR A 281 14.99 -3.72 8.76
C THR A 281 13.51 -3.51 9.03
N LEU A 282 13.08 -3.67 10.28
CA LEU A 282 11.72 -3.28 10.67
C LEU A 282 11.64 -1.76 10.79
N GLU A 283 10.90 -1.13 9.87
CA GLU A 283 10.72 0.33 9.88
C GLU A 283 9.68 0.78 10.88
N LYS A 284 8.57 0.04 11.00
CA LYS A 284 7.53 0.28 12.01
C LYS A 284 6.68 -0.97 12.22
N VAL A 285 6.06 -1.03 13.40
CA VAL A 285 5.01 -2.01 13.72
C VAL A 285 3.70 -1.26 13.91
N ILE A 286 2.64 -1.70 13.23
CA ILE A 286 1.29 -1.16 13.37
C ILE A 286 0.45 -2.20 14.10
N LEU A 287 -0.16 -1.85 15.23
CA LEU A 287 -1.11 -2.70 15.93
C LEU A 287 -2.53 -2.26 15.61
N ASN A 288 -3.39 -3.21 15.27
CA ASN A 288 -4.82 -3.01 15.12
C ASN A 288 -5.60 -4.01 15.98
N GLY A 289 -6.71 -3.60 16.58
CA GLY A 289 -7.62 -4.58 17.15
C GLY A 289 -8.88 -4.04 17.79
N TYR A 290 -9.93 -4.86 17.81
CA TYR A 290 -11.18 -4.54 18.48
C TYR A 290 -11.00 -4.33 19.99
N HIS A 291 -10.06 -5.06 20.59
CA HIS A 291 -9.62 -4.88 21.98
C HIS A 291 -8.15 -4.45 22.03
N ASP A 292 -7.71 -3.96 23.20
CA ASP A 292 -6.35 -3.48 23.46
C ASP A 292 -5.27 -4.44 22.95
N GLN A 293 -4.30 -3.90 22.22
CA GLN A 293 -3.15 -4.60 21.69
C GLN A 293 -1.87 -4.06 22.32
N ARG A 294 -0.89 -4.94 22.57
CA ARG A 294 0.45 -4.51 23.02
C ARG A 294 1.53 -5.24 22.26
N ALA A 295 2.71 -4.64 22.15
CA ALA A 295 3.84 -5.30 21.55
C ALA A 295 5.17 -5.02 22.26
N ASP A 296 6.00 -6.05 22.34
CA ASP A 296 7.44 -5.94 22.51
C ASP A 296 8.08 -6.03 21.13
N VAL A 297 8.75 -4.95 20.70
CA VAL A 297 9.41 -4.87 19.39
C VAL A 297 10.92 -4.66 19.55
N PRO A 298 11.74 -4.94 18.51
CA PRO A 298 13.16 -4.67 18.57
C PRO A 298 13.47 -3.20 18.90
N PRO A 299 14.58 -2.91 19.61
CA PRO A 299 14.91 -1.54 20.01
C PRO A 299 15.02 -0.59 18.82
N GLY A 300 14.37 0.57 18.92
CA GLY A 300 14.39 1.62 17.89
C GLY A 300 13.32 1.47 16.81
N VAL A 301 12.54 0.39 16.81
CA VAL A 301 11.38 0.23 15.92
C VAL A 301 10.19 1.00 16.50
N PRO A 302 9.63 2.01 15.80
CA PRO A 302 8.43 2.71 16.23
C PRO A 302 7.20 1.79 16.20
N VAL A 303 6.26 2.04 17.11
CA VAL A 303 4.98 1.33 17.20
C VAL A 303 3.84 2.33 17.09
N GLU A 304 2.93 2.10 16.15
CA GLU A 304 1.65 2.81 16.03
C GLU A 304 0.53 1.88 16.51
N ILE A 305 -0.43 2.40 17.27
CA ILE A 305 -1.49 1.61 17.91
C ILE A 305 -2.84 2.17 17.50
N TYR A 306 -3.67 1.31 16.92
CA TYR A 306 -5.03 1.57 16.49
C TYR A 306 -5.94 0.47 17.06
N ASP A 307 -6.20 0.51 18.36
CA ASP A 307 -7.02 -0.49 19.04
C ASP A 307 -8.23 0.14 19.76
N ALA A 308 -9.17 -0.72 20.17
CA ALA A 308 -10.38 -0.34 20.88
C ALA A 308 -11.12 0.83 20.18
N ASP A 309 -11.23 1.98 20.83
CA ASP A 309 -11.94 3.15 20.31
C ASP A 309 -11.24 3.83 19.11
N GLN A 310 -10.00 3.42 18.78
CA GLN A 310 -9.18 3.96 17.69
C GLN A 310 -8.89 2.94 16.58
N MET A 311 -9.57 1.80 16.58
CA MET A 311 -9.32 0.74 15.60
C MET A 311 -9.54 1.22 14.16
N LEU A 312 -8.67 0.76 13.26
CA LEU A 312 -8.82 0.99 11.83
C LEU A 312 -10.03 0.20 11.29
N ALA A 313 -10.17 -1.04 11.77
CA ALA A 313 -11.31 -1.93 11.52
C ALA A 313 -11.32 -3.06 12.56
N ALA A 314 -12.45 -3.75 12.70
CA ALA A 314 -12.70 -4.71 13.79
C ALA A 314 -11.62 -5.82 13.91
N CYS A 315 -11.31 -6.51 12.81
CA CYS A 315 -10.35 -7.60 12.77
C CYS A 315 -10.15 -8.05 11.32
N ALA A 316 -9.22 -8.99 11.08
CA ALA A 316 -9.01 -9.59 9.76
C ALA A 316 -8.32 -10.96 9.84
N TYR A 317 -9.03 -12.06 10.06
CA TYR A 317 -8.37 -13.38 10.15
C TYR A 317 -8.52 -14.25 8.89
N GLN A 318 -9.29 -13.79 7.90
CA GLN A 318 -9.57 -14.49 6.66
C GLN A 318 -9.54 -13.55 5.45
N TRP A 319 -9.02 -14.01 4.32
CA TRP A 319 -8.97 -13.27 3.07
C TRP A 319 -10.02 -13.81 2.06
N PRO A 320 -10.69 -12.95 1.28
CA PRO A 320 -10.68 -11.49 1.35
C PRO A 320 -11.49 -10.93 2.53
N GLY A 321 -12.17 -11.80 3.28
CA GLY A 321 -12.92 -11.49 4.49
C GLY A 321 -13.62 -12.74 5.03
N ASP A 322 -14.44 -12.55 6.05
CA ASP A 322 -15.37 -13.56 6.58
C ASP A 322 -16.77 -12.96 6.79
N ASP A 323 -17.75 -13.82 7.03
CA ASP A 323 -19.14 -13.45 7.32
C ASP A 323 -19.43 -13.32 8.83
N GLN A 324 -18.40 -13.33 9.68
CA GLN A 324 -18.50 -13.33 11.15
C GLN A 324 -18.15 -11.98 11.78
N GLY A 325 -18.06 -10.91 10.97
CA GLY A 325 -18.03 -9.52 11.45
C GLY A 325 -16.66 -8.85 11.42
N CYS A 326 -15.61 -9.52 10.91
CA CYS A 326 -14.36 -8.83 10.60
C CYS A 326 -14.43 -8.10 9.25
N ASP A 327 -13.94 -6.86 9.21
CA ASP A 327 -13.81 -6.09 7.98
C ASP A 327 -12.36 -6.11 7.48
N THR A 328 -12.00 -7.22 6.80
CA THR A 328 -10.64 -7.43 6.31
C THR A 328 -10.27 -6.42 5.23
N GLN A 329 -11.17 -6.11 4.29
CA GLN A 329 -10.88 -5.16 3.21
C GLN A 329 -10.76 -3.71 3.73
N GLY A 330 -11.63 -3.32 4.68
CA GLY A 330 -11.53 -2.03 5.35
C GLY A 330 -10.23 -1.89 6.15
N LEU A 331 -9.82 -2.95 6.87
CA LEU A 331 -8.53 -2.96 7.57
C LEU A 331 -7.37 -2.76 6.60
N VAL A 332 -7.36 -3.51 5.50
CA VAL A 332 -6.29 -3.44 4.49
C VAL A 332 -6.22 -2.05 3.91
N SER A 333 -7.35 -1.49 3.45
CA SER A 333 -7.40 -0.13 2.88
C SER A 333 -6.90 0.93 3.86
N ALA A 334 -7.27 0.80 5.14
CA ALA A 334 -6.80 1.71 6.19
C ALA A 334 -5.30 1.56 6.49
N LEU A 335 -4.79 0.32 6.53
CA LEU A 335 -3.36 0.06 6.70
C LEU A 335 -2.54 0.58 5.53
N GLU A 336 -3.02 0.44 4.30
CA GLU A 336 -2.34 0.97 3.11
C GLU A 336 -2.25 2.49 3.17
N SER A 337 -3.32 3.16 3.60
CA SER A 337 -3.35 4.61 3.84
C SER A 337 -2.37 5.06 4.92
N VAL A 338 -2.35 4.38 6.08
CA VAL A 338 -1.44 4.68 7.20
C VAL A 338 0.03 4.37 6.87
N ALA A 339 0.26 3.31 6.08
CA ALA A 339 1.60 2.91 5.67
C ALA A 339 2.11 3.69 4.45
N GLY A 340 1.21 4.34 3.69
CA GLY A 340 1.51 5.01 2.43
C GLY A 340 2.01 4.05 1.34
N ARG A 341 1.46 2.83 1.31
CA ARG A 341 1.91 1.74 0.42
C ARG A 341 0.92 0.59 0.39
N SER A 342 0.93 -0.21 -0.67
CA SER A 342 0.03 -1.36 -0.78
C SER A 342 0.46 -2.56 0.05
N LEU A 343 -0.52 -3.40 0.38
CA LEU A 343 -0.30 -4.64 1.11
C LEU A 343 0.49 -5.63 0.28
N THR A 344 1.70 -5.95 0.74
CA THR A 344 2.58 -6.97 0.13
C THR A 344 2.09 -8.38 0.44
N SER A 345 1.73 -8.67 1.69
CA SER A 345 1.16 -9.98 2.03
C SER A 345 0.21 -9.93 3.22
N PHE A 346 -0.78 -10.81 3.20
CA PHE A 346 -1.67 -11.10 4.32
C PHE A 346 -1.49 -12.54 4.77
N HIS A 347 -1.42 -12.77 6.08
CA HIS A 347 -1.45 -14.09 6.70
C HIS A 347 -2.39 -14.09 7.91
N GLY A 348 -3.59 -14.59 7.69
CA GLY A 348 -4.66 -14.68 8.68
C GLY A 348 -4.84 -16.10 9.23
N CYS A 349 -5.23 -16.19 10.49
CA CYS A 349 -5.76 -17.43 11.06
C CYS A 349 -6.74 -17.12 12.19
N TYR A 350 -7.87 -17.82 12.28
CA TYR A 350 -8.79 -17.63 13.41
C TYR A 350 -8.06 -17.69 14.77
N GLN A 351 -7.31 -18.77 15.02
CA GLN A 351 -6.54 -18.92 16.26
C GLN A 351 -5.09 -19.33 15.99
N ALA A 352 -4.14 -18.44 16.30
CA ALA A 352 -2.71 -18.71 16.27
C ALA A 352 -1.95 -17.86 17.32
N ASN A 353 -0.85 -18.40 17.83
CA ASN A 353 0.03 -17.72 18.79
C ASN A 353 1.51 -17.71 18.37
N THR A 354 1.79 -18.13 17.15
CA THR A 354 3.14 -18.10 16.58
C THR A 354 3.03 -17.84 15.08
N PHE A 355 3.86 -16.93 14.59
CA PHE A 355 4.06 -16.65 13.18
C PHE A 355 5.55 -16.56 12.86
N VAL A 356 5.94 -17.04 11.69
CA VAL A 356 7.22 -16.73 11.06
C VAL A 356 6.93 -16.18 9.67
N LEU A 357 7.28 -14.92 9.42
CA LEU A 357 7.28 -14.33 8.07
C LEU A 357 8.62 -14.69 7.43
N HIS A 358 8.57 -15.58 6.45
CA HIS A 358 9.74 -16.09 5.74
C HIS A 358 10.27 -15.08 4.73
N ASP A 359 11.51 -15.33 4.30
CA ASP A 359 12.16 -14.48 3.31
C ASP A 359 11.50 -14.55 1.92
N ASP A 360 10.71 -15.59 1.63
CA ASP A 360 9.97 -15.75 0.38
C ASP A 360 8.54 -15.18 0.44
N ILE A 361 8.26 -14.26 1.38
CA ILE A 361 6.95 -13.68 1.77
C ILE A 361 5.88 -14.66 2.25
N GLY A 362 6.16 -15.95 2.21
CA GLY A 362 5.36 -16.95 2.88
C GLY A 362 5.36 -16.73 4.38
N ALA A 363 4.32 -17.22 5.07
CA ALA A 363 4.36 -17.32 6.52
C ALA A 363 3.98 -18.71 6.98
N SER A 364 4.64 -19.17 8.03
CA SER A 364 4.18 -20.31 8.82
C SER A 364 3.54 -19.83 10.11
N SER A 365 2.54 -20.56 10.60
CA SER A 365 1.85 -20.21 11.83
C SER A 365 1.44 -21.44 12.63
N SER A 366 1.12 -21.24 13.91
CA SER A 366 0.52 -22.28 14.76
C SER A 366 -0.99 -22.45 14.54
N CYS A 367 -1.49 -22.07 13.36
CA CYS A 367 -2.91 -22.07 13.04
C CYS A 367 -3.56 -23.42 13.37
N SER A 368 -4.53 -23.40 14.28
CA SER A 368 -5.16 -24.62 14.78
C SER A 368 -6.06 -25.23 13.70
N ALA A 369 -5.87 -26.49 13.32
CA ALA A 369 -6.67 -27.15 12.25
C ALA A 369 -8.11 -27.57 12.67
N GLY A 370 -8.78 -26.79 13.52
CA GLY A 370 -10.20 -26.96 13.84
C GLY A 370 -11.09 -26.64 12.63
N ALA A 371 -12.34 -27.10 12.65
CA ALA A 371 -13.24 -27.24 11.48
C ALA A 371 -13.62 -25.96 10.69
N SER A 372 -12.99 -24.82 10.94
CA SER A 372 -13.14 -23.56 10.19
C SER A 372 -11.88 -22.69 10.17
N SER A 373 -10.73 -23.17 10.67
CA SER A 373 -9.54 -22.36 10.92
C SER A 373 -8.36 -22.83 10.07
N THR A 374 -8.47 -22.62 8.76
CA THR A 374 -7.34 -22.75 7.83
C THR A 374 -6.56 -21.45 7.80
N GLN A 375 -5.23 -21.53 7.73
CA GLN A 375 -4.41 -20.38 7.43
C GLN A 375 -4.88 -19.80 6.09
N SER A 376 -5.27 -18.53 6.12
CA SER A 376 -5.67 -17.77 4.95
C SER A 376 -4.52 -16.87 4.56
N SER A 377 -4.13 -16.89 3.30
CA SER A 377 -3.04 -16.05 2.82
C SER A 377 -3.40 -15.34 1.53
N TYR A 378 -2.91 -14.11 1.41
CA TYR A 378 -2.77 -13.40 0.14
C TYR A 378 -1.30 -12.99 0.02
N MET A 379 -0.75 -13.19 -1.16
CA MET A 379 0.62 -12.82 -1.50
C MET A 379 0.51 -11.96 -2.74
N GLY A 380 0.82 -10.68 -2.61
CA GLY A 380 1.07 -9.83 -3.76
C GLY A 380 2.39 -10.23 -4.43
N GLU A 381 2.63 -9.70 -5.62
CA GLU A 381 3.92 -9.91 -6.27
C GLU A 381 5.05 -9.27 -5.45
N THR A 382 6.17 -9.98 -5.33
CA THR A 382 7.37 -9.46 -4.68
C THR A 382 8.30 -8.88 -5.72
N CYS A 383 9.12 -7.92 -5.31
CA CYS A 383 10.29 -7.53 -6.07
C CYS A 383 11.19 -8.77 -6.23
N GLY A 384 11.21 -9.35 -7.43
CA GLY A 384 11.93 -10.59 -7.72
C GLY A 384 13.45 -10.48 -7.55
N ASP A 385 14.09 -11.58 -7.16
CA ASP A 385 15.55 -11.76 -7.10
C ASP A 385 16.22 -11.81 -8.50
#